data_AF-A0A485AUW9-F1
#
_entry.id   AF-A0A485AUW9-F1
#
_cell.length_a   1.000
_cell.length_b   1.000
_cell.length_c   1.000
_cell.angle_alpha   90.00
_cell.angle_beta   90.00
_cell.angle_gamma   90.00
#
_symmetry.space_group_name_H-M   'P 1'
#
loop_
_entity.id
_entity.type
_entity.pdbx_description
1 polymer ?
#
loop_
_entity_poly.entity_id
_entity_poly.type
_entity_poly.pdbx_seq_one_letter_code
_entity_poly.pdbx_strand_id
1 'polypeptide(L)'
;MYGIAELNNGQALNASFPYTMSDLARILDMGSWHYVNQEFEKLRKLTDFNIKASDNNYHVSLNLGKVVSENYSSEALDLLRKLINGEQFELNP
;
A
#
# COMPACT_ATOMS: atom_id res chain seq x y z
N MET A 1 20.07 11.21 22.10
CA MET A 1 18.86 10.44 22.43
C MET A 1 18.21 10.03 21.11
N TYR A 2 18.45 8.81 20.62
CA TYR A 2 17.95 8.38 19.29
C TYR A 2 16.94 7.21 19.38
N GLY A 3 17.02 6.37 20.41
CA GLY A 3 16.22 5.14 20.50
C GLY A 3 14.70 5.33 20.66
N ILE A 4 14.22 6.35 21.37
CA ILE A 4 12.77 6.52 21.62
C ILE A 4 12.06 7.17 20.44
N ALA A 5 12.72 8.09 19.72
CA ALA A 5 12.13 8.79 18.58
C ALA A 5 11.96 7.85 17.36
N GLU A 6 12.94 7.01 17.07
CA GLU A 6 12.85 6.04 15.96
C GLU A 6 11.79 4.95 16.24
N LEU A 7 11.69 4.46 17.48
CA LEU A 7 10.65 3.49 17.88
C LEU A 7 9.23 4.06 17.79
N ASN A 8 9.05 5.36 18.09
CA ASN A 8 7.76 6.03 18.01
C ASN A 8 7.36 6.30 16.55
N ASN A 9 8.33 6.69 15.72
CA ASN A 9 8.12 6.90 14.28
C ASN A 9 7.77 5.60 13.56
N GLY A 10 8.45 4.48 13.88
CA GLY A 10 8.14 3.18 13.28
C GLY A 10 6.74 2.67 13.64
N GLN A 11 6.28 2.89 14.88
CA GLN A 11 4.92 2.53 15.30
C GLN A 11 3.86 3.42 14.63
N ALA A 12 4.10 4.74 14.54
CA ALA A 12 3.21 5.66 13.85
C ALA A 12 3.10 5.33 12.35
N LEU A 13 4.21 5.00 11.69
CA LEU A 13 4.23 4.57 10.29
C LEU A 13 3.47 3.27 10.07
N ASN A 14 3.67 2.27 10.93
CA ASN A 14 2.94 1.00 10.84
C ASN A 14 1.43 1.18 11.09
N ALA A 15 1.03 2.15 11.92
CA ALA A 15 -0.38 2.49 12.11
C ALA A 15 -1.02 3.13 10.87
N SER A 16 -0.27 3.96 10.14
CA SER A 16 -0.73 4.59 8.89
C SER A 16 -0.67 3.67 7.67
N PHE A 17 0.26 2.72 7.64
CA PHE A 17 0.43 1.74 6.55
C PHE A 17 0.43 0.31 7.11
N PRO A 18 -0.73 -0.17 7.61
CA PRO A 18 -0.79 -1.41 8.37
C PRO A 18 -0.84 -2.68 7.51
N TYR A 19 -0.90 -2.55 6.17
CA TYR A 19 -1.14 -3.68 5.28
C TYR A 19 0.07 -4.00 4.42
N THR A 20 0.44 -5.28 4.35
CA THR A 20 1.30 -5.78 3.26
C THR A 20 0.46 -6.14 2.03
N MET A 21 1.10 -6.37 0.88
CA MET A 21 0.39 -6.82 -0.33
C MET A 21 -0.32 -8.17 -0.13
N SER A 22 0.23 -9.04 0.73
CA SER A 22 -0.41 -10.30 1.12
C SER A 22 -1.63 -10.07 2.01
N ASP A 23 -1.63 -9.03 2.84
CA ASP A 23 -2.80 -8.65 3.63
C ASP A 23 -3.91 -8.11 2.76
N LEU A 24 -3.58 -7.25 1.79
CA LEU A 24 -4.53 -6.78 0.78
C LEU A 24 -5.17 -7.96 0.04
N ALA A 25 -4.37 -8.94 -0.39
CA ALA A 25 -4.88 -10.12 -1.11
C ALA A 25 -5.89 -10.91 -0.27
N ARG A 26 -5.64 -11.05 1.04
CA ARG A 26 -6.54 -11.73 1.96
C ARG A 26 -7.82 -10.93 2.20
N ILE A 27 -7.70 -9.62 2.41
CA ILE A 27 -8.83 -8.73 2.72
C ILE A 27 -9.77 -8.57 1.50
N LEU A 28 -9.22 -8.62 0.30
CA LEU A 28 -9.95 -8.51 -0.97
C LEU A 28 -10.37 -9.86 -1.55
N ASP A 29 -10.09 -10.97 -0.85
CA ASP A 29 -10.37 -12.34 -1.30
C ASP A 29 -9.79 -12.69 -2.69
N MET A 30 -8.58 -12.18 -2.98
CA MET A 30 -7.90 -12.33 -4.27
C MET A 30 -6.93 -13.53 -4.32
N GLY A 31 -6.83 -14.30 -3.23
CA GLY A 31 -6.02 -15.52 -3.13
C GLY A 31 -4.51 -15.31 -2.98
N SER A 32 -3.88 -14.44 -3.77
CA SER A 32 -2.42 -14.21 -3.73
C SER A 32 -2.04 -12.76 -4.02
N TRP A 33 -0.90 -12.33 -3.47
CA TRP A 33 -0.30 -11.01 -3.72
C TRP A 33 -0.10 -10.72 -5.21
N HIS A 34 0.09 -11.75 -6.03
CA HIS A 34 0.27 -11.59 -7.48
C HIS A 34 -0.96 -10.94 -8.14
N TYR A 35 -2.17 -11.31 -7.73
CA TYR A 35 -3.40 -10.73 -8.28
C TYR A 35 -3.60 -9.29 -7.84
N VAL A 36 -3.26 -8.96 -6.58
CA VAL A 36 -3.25 -7.56 -6.12
C VAL A 36 -2.29 -6.71 -6.95
N ASN A 37 -1.10 -7.24 -7.24
CA ASN A 37 -0.13 -6.54 -8.08
C ASN A 37 -0.64 -6.32 -9.51
N GLN A 38 -1.44 -7.25 -10.06
CA GLN A 38 -2.09 -7.04 -11.36
C GLN A 38 -3.10 -5.89 -11.33
N GLU A 39 -3.85 -5.71 -10.23
CA GLU A 39 -4.77 -4.57 -10.08
C GLU A 39 -4.02 -3.24 -9.98
N PHE A 40 -2.89 -3.19 -9.27
CA PHE A 40 -2.03 -1.99 -9.29
C PHE A 40 -1.49 -1.68 -10.69
N GLU A 41 -1.11 -2.69 -11.48
CA GLU A 41 -0.71 -2.48 -12.87
C GLU A 41 -1.87 -2.02 -13.76
N LYS A 42 -3.10 -2.50 -13.52
CA LYS A 42 -4.29 -2.00 -14.21
C LYS A 42 -4.54 -0.54 -13.85
N LEU A 43 -4.48 -0.18 -12.57
CA LEU A 43 -4.60 1.20 -12.11
C LEU A 43 -3.57 2.10 -12.80
N ARG A 44 -2.31 1.67 -12.83
CA ARG A 44 -1.23 2.41 -13.50
C ARG A 44 -1.52 2.61 -14.99
N LYS A 45 -2.06 1.60 -15.68
CA LYS A 45 -2.44 1.74 -17.11
C LYS A 45 -3.64 2.65 -17.34
N LEU A 46 -4.55 2.75 -16.36
CA LEU A 46 -5.74 3.59 -16.46
C LEU A 46 -5.47 5.06 -16.11
N THR A 47 -4.49 5.32 -15.25
CA THR A 47 -4.28 6.63 -14.62
C THR A 47 -2.89 7.21 -14.83
N ASP A 48 -1.98 6.45 -15.45
CA ASP A 48 -0.54 6.72 -15.54
C ASP A 48 0.18 6.91 -14.19
N PHE A 49 -0.50 6.69 -13.06
CA PHE A 49 0.08 6.82 -11.73
C PHE A 49 0.63 5.48 -11.21
N ASN A 50 1.92 5.45 -10.89
CA ASN A 50 2.57 4.28 -10.30
C ASN A 50 2.70 4.45 -8.78
N ILE A 51 1.73 3.89 -8.04
CA ILE A 51 1.69 3.92 -6.56
C ILE A 51 2.97 3.40 -5.91
N LYS A 52 3.68 2.46 -6.54
CA LYS A 52 4.86 1.81 -5.92
C LYS A 52 6.17 2.50 -6.29
N ALA A 53 6.14 3.57 -7.09
CA ALA A 53 7.36 4.24 -7.55
C ALA A 53 8.02 5.11 -6.48
N SER A 54 7.25 5.55 -5.48
CA SER A 54 7.70 6.41 -4.39
C SER A 54 6.81 6.24 -3.17
N ASP A 55 7.28 6.70 -2.02
CA ASP A 55 6.43 6.88 -0.85
C ASP A 55 5.35 7.94 -1.14
N ASN A 56 4.10 7.64 -0.79
CA ASN A 56 2.92 8.47 -1.04
C ASN A 56 1.77 8.08 -0.09
N ASN A 57 0.58 8.69 -0.25
CA ASN A 57 -0.58 8.42 0.62
C ASN A 57 -1.08 6.97 0.58
N TYR A 58 -0.68 6.19 -0.42
CA TYR A 58 -1.09 4.80 -0.62
C TYR A 58 -0.02 3.78 -0.22
N HIS A 59 1.26 4.13 -0.32
CA HIS A 59 2.36 3.18 -0.25
C HIS A 59 3.60 3.79 0.42
N VAL A 60 4.29 2.98 1.23
CA VAL A 60 5.63 3.29 1.75
C VAL A 60 6.54 2.06 1.74
N SER A 61 7.82 2.29 1.45
CA SER A 61 8.87 1.28 1.57
C SER A 61 9.58 1.40 2.93
N LEU A 62 9.30 0.48 3.85
CA LEU A 62 9.92 0.46 5.18
C LEU A 62 11.18 -0.39 5.20
N ASN A 63 12.33 0.21 5.47
CA ASN A 63 13.59 -0.51 5.66
C ASN A 63 13.69 -1.07 7.08
N LEU A 64 13.53 -2.39 7.22
CA LEU A 64 13.64 -3.13 8.49
C LEU A 64 15.04 -3.74 8.68
N GLY A 65 16.05 -3.15 8.05
CA GLY A 65 17.47 -3.50 8.13
C GLY A 65 17.86 -4.68 7.24
N LYS A 66 17.21 -5.84 7.42
CA LYS A 66 17.48 -7.04 6.60
C LYS A 66 16.52 -7.20 5.42
N VAL A 67 15.36 -6.57 5.50
CA VAL A 67 14.30 -6.64 4.49
C VAL A 67 13.69 -5.26 4.32
N VAL A 68 13.29 -4.96 3.09
CA VAL A 68 12.43 -3.83 2.78
C VAL A 68 11.00 -4.37 2.72
N SER A 69 10.11 -3.77 3.49
CA SER A 69 8.70 -4.13 3.53
C SER A 69 7.90 -3.06 2.80
N GLU A 70 7.20 -3.45 1.75
CA GLU A 70 6.25 -2.61 1.02
C GLU A 70 4.92 -2.64 1.78
N ASN A 71 4.54 -1.49 2.35
CA ASN A 71 3.34 -1.36 3.15
C ASN A 71 2.35 -0.38 2.52
N TYR A 72 1.08 -0.61 2.78
CA TYR A 72 -0.04 0.06 2.15
C TYR A 72 -1.00 0.60 3.20
N SER A 73 -1.57 1.76 2.91
CA SER A 73 -2.55 2.43 3.76
C SER A 73 -3.96 1.89 3.56
N SER A 74 -4.90 2.33 4.40
CA SER A 74 -6.33 2.12 4.19
C SER A 74 -6.85 2.69 2.88
N GLU A 75 -6.27 3.79 2.42
CA GLU A 75 -6.60 4.49 1.19
C GLU A 75 -6.23 3.64 -0.02
N ALA A 76 -5.12 2.91 0.04
CA ALA A 76 -4.75 1.96 -1.01
C ALA A 76 -5.74 0.79 -1.10
N LEU A 77 -6.19 0.28 0.05
CA LEU A 77 -7.20 -0.76 0.11
C LEU A 77 -8.54 -0.28 -0.47
N ASP A 78 -8.99 0.91 -0.10
CA ASP A 78 -10.23 1.51 -0.63
C ASP A 78 -10.16 1.75 -2.14
N LEU A 79 -9.02 2.28 -2.62
CA LEU A 79 -8.78 2.48 -4.04
C LEU A 79 -8.84 1.16 -4.83
N LEU A 80 -8.22 0.09 -4.32
CA LEU A 80 -8.31 -1.23 -4.94
C LEU A 80 -9.74 -1.79 -4.93
N ARG A 81 -10.49 -1.63 -3.84
CA ARG A 81 -11.90 -2.05 -3.77
C ARG A 81 -12.73 -1.37 -4.85
N LYS A 82 -12.61 -0.04 -4.96
CA LYS A 82 -13.31 0.75 -5.99
C LYS A 82 -12.93 0.31 -7.39
N LEU A 83 -11.63 0.13 -7.65
CA LEU A 83 -11.14 -0.35 -8.95
C LEU A 83 -11.71 -1.73 -9.31
N ILE A 84 -11.70 -2.68 -8.39
CA ILE A 84 -12.21 -4.05 -8.59
C ILE A 84 -13.72 -4.05 -8.86
N ASN A 85 -14.47 -3.22 -8.12
CA ASN A 85 -15.92 -3.11 -8.26
C ASN A 85 -16.35 -2.25 -9.47
N GLY A 86 -15.41 -1.59 -10.16
CA GLY A 86 -15.71 -0.65 -11.24
C GLY A 86 -16.38 0.65 -10.76
N GLU A 87 -16.17 1.00 -9.49
CA GLU A 87 -16.65 2.25 -8.90
C GLU A 87 -15.76 3.43 -9.31
N GLN A 88 -16.32 4.64 -9.25
CA GLN A 88 -15.53 5.85 -9.46
C GLN A 88 -14.58 6.08 -8.28
N PHE A 89 -13.36 6.50 -8.59
CA PHE A 89 -12.34 6.85 -7.60
C PHE A 89 -11.58 8.09 -8.06
N GLU A 90 -11.00 8.79 -7.09
CA GLU A 90 -10.11 9.92 -7.31
C GLU A 90 -8.74 9.59 -6.72
N LEU A 91 -7.67 9.99 -7.43
CA LEU A 91 -6.31 9.83 -6.94
C LEU A 91 -5.91 11.06 -6.12
N ASN A 92 -5.28 10.79 -4.98
CA ASN A 92 -4.69 11.76 -4.07
C ASN A 92 -3.24 11.31 -3.77
N PRO A 93 -2.32 11.48 -4.73
CA PRO A 93 -0.92 11.04 -4.61
C PRO A 93 -0.18 11.76 -3.48
#